data_AF-A0A1S3DQZ3-F1
#
_entry.id   AF-A0A1S3DQZ3-F1
#
_cell.length_a   1.000
_cell.length_b   1.000
_cell.length_c   1.000
_cell.angle_alpha   90.00
_cell.angle_beta   90.00
_cell.angle_gamma   90.00
#
_symmetry.space_group_name_H-M   'P 1'
#
loop_
_entity.id
_entity.type
_entity.pdbx_description
1 polymer ?
#
loop_
_entity_poly.entity_id
_entity_poly.type
_entity_poly.pdbx_seq_one_letter_code
_entity_poly.pdbx_strand_id
1 'polypeptide(L)'
;MAWDEDRRSHTDSRGIVIHIAQSSGVIVSDYSFRGSVNVLSFSNVYFTMIKSYAFTNLENLEKIHLSDCAIESVEIQAFKKIDMDSLIIENTKFLSPTPSRTFFELSLRRELKLFNVYFEHLMSLSFMIHVMNTVKIESSYFKIIEGDAFHLKVKGNVFIEDNYFNDMRYGALYGI
;
A
#
# COMPACT_ATOMS: atom_id res chain seq x y z
N MET A 1 13.71 11.84 -14.38
CA MET A 1 13.00 12.90 -15.11
C MET A 1 11.48 12.67 -15.19
N ALA A 2 10.92 11.58 -14.62
CA ALA A 2 9.48 11.27 -14.61
C ALA A 2 8.67 11.89 -13.45
N TRP A 3 9.33 12.50 -12.46
CA TRP A 3 8.69 13.10 -11.27
C TRP A 3 7.97 14.43 -11.56
N ASP A 4 8.20 15.02 -12.74
CA ASP A 4 7.68 16.34 -13.11
C ASP A 4 6.39 16.26 -13.95
N GLU A 5 6.06 15.09 -14.51
CA GLU A 5 4.84 14.87 -15.28
C GLU A 5 3.61 14.67 -14.38
N ASP A 6 3.80 14.13 -13.16
CA ASP A 6 2.70 13.91 -12.21
C ASP A 6 2.24 15.20 -11.50
N ARG A 7 3.04 16.29 -11.59
CA ARG A 7 2.65 17.63 -11.10
C ARG A 7 1.62 18.31 -12.01
N ARG A 8 1.43 17.84 -13.25
CA ARG A 8 0.64 18.55 -14.28
C ARG A 8 -0.77 18.01 -14.50
N SER A 9 -1.24 17.01 -13.75
CA SER A 9 -2.59 16.44 -13.94
C SER A 9 -3.62 16.77 -12.86
N HIS A 10 -3.26 17.48 -11.78
CA HIS A 10 -4.21 17.85 -10.71
C HIS A 10 -4.10 19.33 -10.35
N THR A 11 -4.41 20.21 -11.31
CA THR A 11 -4.63 21.64 -11.05
C THR A 11 -6.10 21.94 -10.79
N ASP A 12 -6.78 21.13 -9.98
CA ASP A 12 -8.07 21.51 -9.36
C ASP A 12 -8.42 20.63 -8.15
N SER A 13 -7.74 20.82 -7.00
CA SER A 13 -8.33 20.51 -5.70
C SER A 13 -7.70 21.35 -4.60
N ARG A 14 -8.54 22.00 -3.78
CA ARG A 14 -8.15 22.75 -2.57
C ARG A 14 -7.79 21.79 -1.43
N GLY A 15 -7.01 20.75 -1.72
CA GLY A 15 -6.71 19.66 -0.82
C GLY A 15 -5.36 19.79 -0.11
N ILE A 16 -5.24 19.23 1.09
CA ILE A 16 -3.93 19.15 1.77
C ILE A 16 -3.16 17.98 1.19
N VAL A 17 -1.95 18.25 0.68
CA VAL A 17 -1.00 17.25 0.20
C VAL A 17 0.18 17.22 1.17
N ILE A 18 0.43 16.05 1.75
CA ILE A 18 1.60 15.78 2.58
C ILE A 18 2.58 14.94 1.76
N HIS A 19 3.80 15.46 1.62
CA HIS A 19 4.90 14.76 0.97
C HIS A 19 6.09 14.67 1.93
N ILE A 20 6.48 13.45 2.26
CA ILE A 20 7.63 13.14 3.11
C ILE A 20 8.65 12.43 2.24
N ALA A 21 9.86 12.98 2.11
CA ALA A 21 10.85 12.42 1.22
C ALA A 21 12.25 12.39 1.81
N GLN A 22 13.11 11.54 1.23
CA GLN A 22 14.55 11.51 1.50
C GLN A 22 14.88 11.40 3.00
N SER A 23 14.16 10.51 3.68
CA SER A 23 14.20 10.38 5.14
C SER A 23 14.57 8.96 5.52
N SER A 24 15.30 8.80 6.63
CA SER A 24 15.74 7.48 7.12
C SER A 24 15.50 7.34 8.60
N GLY A 25 15.27 6.10 9.06
CA GLY A 25 14.93 5.81 10.46
C GLY A 25 13.52 6.27 10.83
N VAL A 26 12.61 6.35 9.87
CA VAL A 26 11.25 6.87 10.10
C VAL A 26 10.43 5.85 10.87
N ILE A 27 9.82 6.30 11.97
CA ILE A 27 8.81 5.55 12.70
C ILE A 27 7.50 6.31 12.55
N VAL A 28 6.50 5.68 11.94
CA VAL A 28 5.14 6.23 11.88
C VAL A 28 4.37 5.66 13.06
N SER A 29 4.18 6.47 14.09
CA SER A 29 3.40 6.09 15.27
C SER A 29 1.91 6.08 14.99
N ASP A 30 1.14 5.43 15.86
CA ASP A 30 -0.31 5.51 15.87
C ASP A 30 -0.79 6.96 15.86
N TYR A 31 -1.80 7.27 15.04
CA TYR A 31 -2.39 8.61 14.93
C TYR A 31 -1.40 9.74 14.56
N SER A 32 -0.30 9.41 13.87
CA SER A 32 0.68 10.41 13.41
C SER A 32 0.08 11.45 12.45
N PHE A 33 -1.01 11.08 11.76
CA PHE A 33 -1.73 11.95 10.85
C PHE A 33 -3.16 12.17 11.36
N ARG A 34 -3.69 13.37 11.14
CA ARG A 34 -5.07 13.72 11.49
C ARG A 34 -5.62 14.82 10.60
N GLY A 35 -6.93 14.79 10.36
CA GLY A 35 -7.66 15.83 9.65
C GLY A 35 -7.77 15.58 8.14
N SER A 36 -8.21 16.60 7.40
CA SER A 36 -8.48 16.49 5.96
C SER A 36 -7.17 16.50 5.16
N VAL A 37 -6.72 15.33 4.70
CA VAL A 37 -5.54 15.16 3.85
C VAL A 37 -5.96 14.41 2.60
N ASN A 38 -5.76 15.00 1.43
CA ASN A 38 -6.15 14.41 0.16
C ASN A 38 -5.09 13.43 -0.35
N VAL A 39 -3.81 13.80 -0.22
CA VAL A 39 -2.71 12.96 -0.68
C VAL A 39 -1.65 12.86 0.40
N LEU A 40 -1.30 11.63 0.75
CA LEU A 40 -0.16 11.32 1.61
C LEU A 40 0.85 10.52 0.80
N SER A 41 2.03 11.08 0.60
CA SER A 41 3.07 10.45 -0.23
C SER A 41 4.40 10.37 0.51
N PHE A 42 5.06 9.23 0.35
CA PHE A 42 6.40 8.96 0.85
C PHE A 42 7.31 8.58 -0.31
N SER A 43 8.43 9.30 -0.45
CA SER A 43 9.39 9.07 -1.55
C SER A 43 10.82 8.90 -1.01
N ASN A 44 11.48 7.80 -1.36
CA ASN A 44 12.83 7.53 -0.89
C ASN A 44 12.93 7.59 0.65
N VAL A 45 12.05 6.82 1.31
CA VAL A 45 11.97 6.75 2.78
C VAL A 45 12.34 5.36 3.28
N TYR A 46 13.26 5.31 4.25
CA TYR A 46 13.51 4.11 5.04
C TYR A 46 12.69 4.17 6.34
N PHE A 47 11.68 3.31 6.43
CA PHE A 47 10.88 3.11 7.62
C PHE A 47 11.49 2.02 8.48
N THR A 48 11.86 2.37 9.72
CA THR A 48 12.16 1.38 10.75
C THR A 48 10.87 0.68 11.19
N MET A 49 9.78 1.43 11.32
CA MET A 49 8.50 0.85 11.76
C MET A 49 7.31 1.68 11.30
N ILE A 50 6.27 0.99 10.81
CA ILE A 50 4.93 1.55 10.65
C ILE A 50 4.04 0.87 11.69
N LYS A 51 3.61 1.63 12.71
CA LYS A 51 2.78 1.10 13.79
C LYS A 51 1.33 0.91 13.39
N SER A 52 0.62 0.12 14.19
CA SER A 52 -0.82 -0.04 14.14
C SER A 52 -1.51 1.33 14.13
N TYR A 53 -2.55 1.52 13.30
CA TYR A 53 -3.30 2.78 13.23
C TYR A 53 -2.50 4.01 12.80
N ALA A 54 -1.33 3.81 12.17
CA ALA A 54 -0.46 4.89 11.71
C ALA A 54 -1.17 5.95 10.86
N PHE A 55 -2.11 5.51 10.01
CA PHE A 55 -2.83 6.35 9.05
C PHE A 55 -4.33 6.49 9.37
N THR A 56 -4.75 6.18 10.59
CA THR A 56 -6.14 6.37 11.04
C THR A 56 -6.43 7.86 11.27
N ASN A 57 -7.70 8.27 11.15
CA ASN A 57 -8.19 9.67 11.31
C ASN A 57 -7.79 10.65 10.20
N LEU A 58 -7.50 10.14 9.00
CA LEU A 58 -7.44 10.94 7.79
C LEU A 58 -8.82 11.05 7.15
N GLU A 59 -9.25 12.28 6.85
CA GLU A 59 -10.51 12.58 6.17
C GLU A 59 -10.24 13.01 4.72
N ASN A 60 -11.18 12.72 3.82
CA ASN A 60 -11.09 13.08 2.39
C ASN A 60 -9.83 12.56 1.67
N LEU A 61 -9.27 11.44 2.15
CA LEU A 61 -8.10 10.84 1.53
C LEU A 61 -8.46 10.33 0.14
N GLU A 62 -7.66 10.76 -0.84
CA GLU A 62 -7.73 10.30 -2.22
C GLU A 62 -6.63 9.28 -2.46
N LYS A 63 -5.41 9.54 -2.01
CA LYS A 63 -4.26 8.70 -2.35
C LYS A 63 -3.28 8.53 -1.21
N ILE A 64 -2.86 7.29 -0.99
CA ILE A 64 -1.58 6.97 -0.34
C ILE A 64 -0.61 6.46 -1.42
N HIS A 65 0.57 7.07 -1.49
CA HIS A 65 1.63 6.67 -2.42
C HIS A 65 2.94 6.41 -1.68
N LEU A 66 3.48 5.20 -1.82
CA LEU A 66 4.82 4.83 -1.37
C LEU A 66 5.70 4.59 -2.60
N SER A 67 6.77 5.37 -2.77
CA SER A 67 7.70 5.23 -3.90
C SER A 67 9.13 5.13 -3.40
N ASP A 68 9.85 4.12 -3.89
CA ASP A 68 11.28 3.93 -3.59
C ASP A 68 11.56 3.79 -2.08
N CYS A 69 10.63 3.17 -1.35
CA CYS A 69 10.72 3.03 0.10
C CYS A 69 11.28 1.66 0.52
N ALA A 70 11.80 1.59 1.73
CA ALA A 70 12.12 0.33 2.38
C ALA A 70 11.46 0.31 3.76
N ILE A 71 10.72 -0.75 4.04
CA ILE A 71 9.95 -0.93 5.27
C ILE A 71 10.56 -2.11 6.01
N GLU A 72 11.28 -1.81 7.08
CA GLU A 72 11.90 -2.81 7.94
C GLU A 72 10.83 -3.62 8.68
N SER A 73 9.86 -2.95 9.31
CA SER A 73 8.76 -3.59 10.02
C SER A 73 7.44 -2.84 9.84
N VAL A 74 6.34 -3.59 9.81
CA VAL A 74 4.97 -3.07 9.80
C VAL A 74 4.13 -3.89 10.76
N GLU A 75 3.35 -3.22 11.60
CA GLU A 75 2.46 -3.88 12.54
C GLU A 75 1.12 -4.26 11.89
N ILE A 76 0.43 -5.21 12.52
CA ILE A 76 -0.98 -5.50 12.24
C ILE A 76 -1.80 -4.20 12.27
N GLN A 77 -2.71 -4.02 11.32
CA GLN A 77 -3.62 -2.87 11.26
C GLN A 77 -2.92 -1.51 11.08
N ALA A 78 -1.70 -1.47 10.56
CA ALA A 78 -1.03 -0.23 10.20
C ALA A 78 -1.86 0.63 9.23
N PHE A 79 -2.50 -0.01 8.25
CA PHE A 79 -3.46 0.60 7.33
C PHE A 79 -4.84 0.02 7.61
N LYS A 80 -5.60 0.62 8.51
CA LYS A 80 -6.91 0.10 8.94
C LYS A 80 -8.04 1.08 8.66
N LYS A 81 -9.12 0.58 8.06
CA LYS A 81 -10.39 1.31 7.84
C LYS A 81 -10.17 2.66 7.14
N ILE A 82 -9.44 2.64 6.02
CA ILE A 82 -9.15 3.83 5.23
C ILE A 82 -10.00 3.76 3.96
N ASP A 83 -10.80 4.79 3.74
CA ASP A 83 -11.54 5.00 2.49
C ASP A 83 -10.78 5.99 1.61
N MET A 84 -10.32 5.53 0.44
CA MET A 84 -9.56 6.36 -0.49
C MET A 84 -9.83 6.00 -1.95
N ASP A 85 -9.28 6.76 -2.89
CA ASP A 85 -9.35 6.43 -4.32
C ASP A 85 -8.34 5.33 -4.67
N SER A 86 -7.08 5.55 -4.31
CA SER A 86 -5.96 4.71 -4.75
C SER A 86 -4.94 4.43 -3.65
N LEU A 87 -4.52 3.17 -3.54
CA LEU A 87 -3.28 2.79 -2.87
C LEU A 87 -2.24 2.43 -3.92
N ILE A 88 -1.15 3.20 -3.96
CA ILE A 88 -0.07 3.00 -4.93
C ILE A 88 1.22 2.71 -4.16
N ILE A 89 1.81 1.55 -4.41
CA ILE A 89 3.09 1.14 -3.81
C ILE A 89 4.02 0.76 -4.96
N GLU A 90 5.10 1.51 -5.12
CA GLU A 90 6.03 1.41 -6.23
C GLU A 90 7.47 1.34 -5.74
N ASN A 91 8.28 0.48 -6.36
CA ASN A 91 9.72 0.34 -6.05
C ASN A 91 10.00 0.14 -4.55
N THR A 92 9.07 -0.48 -3.82
CA THR A 92 9.09 -0.51 -2.35
C THR A 92 9.31 -1.92 -1.83
N LYS A 93 10.13 -2.05 -0.78
CA LYS A 93 10.49 -3.35 -0.19
C LYS A 93 9.96 -3.49 1.23
N PHE A 94 9.21 -4.56 1.50
CA PHE A 94 8.84 -5.02 2.83
C PHE A 94 9.84 -6.10 3.25
N LEU A 95 10.76 -5.71 4.14
CA LEU A 95 11.96 -6.50 4.47
C LEU A 95 11.69 -7.58 5.53
N SER A 96 10.66 -7.39 6.35
CA SER A 96 10.18 -8.39 7.32
C SER A 96 8.82 -8.96 6.89
N PRO A 97 8.37 -10.06 7.52
CA PRO A 97 7.03 -10.57 7.29
C PRO A 97 5.97 -9.48 7.46
N THR A 98 5.13 -9.32 6.45
CA THR A 98 3.97 -8.43 6.48
C THR A 98 2.86 -9.19 7.22
N PRO A 99 2.44 -8.74 8.41
CA PRO A 99 1.48 -9.48 9.22
C PRO A 99 0.10 -9.53 8.59
N SER A 100 -0.69 -10.53 9.01
CA SER A 100 -2.12 -10.56 8.75
C SER A 100 -2.78 -9.23 9.14
N ARG A 101 -3.74 -8.78 8.34
CA ARG A 101 -4.48 -7.53 8.55
C ARG A 101 -3.61 -6.27 8.56
N THR A 102 -2.47 -6.26 7.86
CA THR A 102 -1.68 -5.03 7.66
C THR A 102 -2.47 -3.96 6.91
N PHE A 103 -3.06 -4.35 5.77
CA PHE A 103 -3.96 -3.55 4.95
C PHE A 103 -5.39 -4.06 5.17
N PHE A 104 -6.04 -3.59 6.23
CA PHE A 104 -7.26 -4.19 6.76
C PHE A 104 -8.48 -3.29 6.60
N GLU A 105 -9.54 -3.84 6.02
CA GLU A 105 -10.82 -3.16 5.79
C GLU A 105 -10.63 -1.85 4.99
N LEU A 106 -9.80 -1.90 3.95
CA LEU A 106 -9.65 -0.75 3.05
C LEU A 106 -10.79 -0.72 2.04
N SER A 107 -11.24 0.48 1.68
CA SER A 107 -12.12 0.71 0.52
C SER A 107 -11.41 1.60 -0.47
N LEU A 108 -11.13 1.08 -1.66
CA LEU A 108 -10.47 1.79 -2.75
C LEU A 108 -11.49 2.08 -3.84
N ARG A 109 -11.71 3.34 -4.20
CA ARG A 109 -12.68 3.68 -5.26
C ARG A 109 -12.15 3.40 -6.67
N ARG A 110 -10.83 3.40 -6.85
CA ARG A 110 -10.19 3.29 -8.16
C ARG A 110 -9.27 2.08 -8.24
N GLU A 111 -8.14 2.10 -7.53
CA GLU A 111 -7.10 1.11 -7.78
C GLU A 111 -6.26 0.73 -6.56
N LEU A 112 -5.89 -0.55 -6.50
CA LEU A 112 -4.69 -1.02 -5.83
C LEU A 112 -3.61 -1.22 -6.89
N LYS A 113 -2.47 -0.54 -6.76
CA LYS A 113 -1.31 -0.74 -7.62
C LYS A 113 -0.09 -1.14 -6.78
N LEU A 114 0.45 -2.32 -7.08
CA LEU A 114 1.72 -2.83 -6.56
C LEU A 114 2.65 -3.01 -7.76
N PHE A 115 3.64 -2.12 -7.92
CA PHE A 115 4.57 -2.19 -9.06
C PHE A 115 6.01 -2.23 -8.58
N ASN A 116 6.77 -3.23 -9.04
CA ASN A 116 8.16 -3.44 -8.62
C ASN A 116 8.32 -3.46 -7.09
N VAL A 117 7.40 -4.15 -6.41
CA VAL A 117 7.47 -4.32 -4.96
C VAL A 117 8.14 -5.63 -4.58
N TYR A 118 8.77 -5.64 -3.41
CA TYR A 118 9.35 -6.84 -2.81
C TYR A 118 8.65 -7.15 -1.50
N PHE A 119 8.19 -8.39 -1.33
CA PHE A 119 7.72 -8.90 -0.04
C PHE A 119 8.56 -10.10 0.40
N GLU A 120 9.20 -9.99 1.56
CA GLU A 120 9.93 -11.10 2.20
C GLU A 120 8.99 -12.24 2.60
N HIS A 121 7.83 -11.91 3.15
CA HIS A 121 6.79 -12.89 3.49
C HIS A 121 5.46 -12.18 3.62
N LEU A 122 4.46 -12.61 2.86
CA LEU A 122 3.10 -12.10 2.92
C LEU A 122 2.23 -13.11 3.67
N MET A 123 1.84 -12.78 4.90
CA MET A 123 0.98 -13.66 5.71
C MET A 123 -0.45 -13.69 5.19
N SER A 124 -1.24 -14.68 5.61
CA SER A 124 -2.66 -14.78 5.28
C SER A 124 -3.41 -13.51 5.65
N LEU A 125 -4.31 -13.05 4.80
CA LEU A 125 -5.13 -11.85 4.99
C LEU A 125 -4.31 -10.57 5.20
N SER A 126 -3.06 -10.49 4.71
CA SER A 126 -2.24 -9.27 4.77
C SER A 126 -2.92 -8.12 4.03
N PHE A 127 -3.54 -8.42 2.88
CA PHE A 127 -4.39 -7.52 2.14
C PHE A 127 -5.85 -7.96 2.27
N MET A 128 -6.64 -7.17 2.98
CA MET A 128 -8.09 -7.32 3.07
C MET A 128 -8.77 -6.02 2.61
N ILE A 129 -9.25 -6.02 1.37
CA ILE A 129 -9.81 -4.84 0.71
C ILE A 129 -11.23 -5.17 0.24
N HIS A 130 -12.20 -4.36 0.65
CA HIS A 130 -13.62 -4.70 0.53
C HIS A 130 -14.32 -4.12 -0.70
N VAL A 131 -13.74 -3.10 -1.31
CA VAL A 131 -14.22 -2.52 -2.56
C VAL A 131 -13.01 -2.04 -3.33
N MET A 132 -12.84 -2.49 -4.58
CA MET A 132 -11.95 -1.87 -5.55
C MET A 132 -12.41 -2.11 -6.98
N ASN A 133 -12.08 -1.19 -7.89
CA ASN A 133 -12.39 -1.34 -9.31
C ASN A 133 -11.27 -2.03 -10.07
N THR A 134 -10.01 -1.74 -9.76
CA THR A 134 -8.87 -2.32 -10.47
C THR A 134 -7.78 -2.75 -9.50
N VAL A 135 -7.19 -3.91 -9.78
CA VAL A 135 -5.99 -4.39 -9.09
C VAL A 135 -4.90 -4.58 -10.13
N LYS A 136 -3.73 -4.01 -9.88
CA LYS A 136 -2.53 -4.19 -10.67
C LYS A 136 -1.40 -4.64 -9.78
N ILE A 137 -0.86 -5.82 -10.05
CA ILE A 137 0.33 -6.36 -9.42
C ILE A 137 1.30 -6.66 -10.54
N GLU A 138 2.34 -5.85 -10.68
CA GLU A 138 3.18 -5.80 -11.88
C GLU A 138 4.66 -5.82 -11.48
N SER A 139 5.49 -6.57 -12.21
CA SER A 139 6.96 -6.52 -12.04
C SER A 139 7.46 -6.79 -10.61
N SER A 140 6.69 -7.50 -9.79
CA SER A 140 6.93 -7.61 -8.35
C SER A 140 7.49 -8.97 -7.94
N TYR A 141 8.21 -9.00 -6.82
CA TYR A 141 8.82 -10.21 -6.26
C TYR A 141 8.20 -10.57 -4.91
N PHE A 142 7.68 -11.78 -4.80
CA PHE A 142 7.12 -12.30 -3.57
C PHE A 142 7.87 -13.57 -3.17
N LYS A 143 8.61 -13.49 -2.06
CA LYS A 143 9.44 -14.62 -1.61
C LYS A 143 8.60 -15.75 -1.04
N ILE A 144 7.65 -15.43 -0.16
CA ILE A 144 6.69 -16.37 0.42
C ILE A 144 5.32 -15.70 0.45
N ILE A 145 4.30 -16.38 -0.07
CA ILE A 145 2.89 -15.96 0.04
C ILE A 145 2.09 -17.08 0.70
N GLU A 146 1.50 -16.79 1.86
CA GLU A 146 0.59 -17.70 2.54
C GLU A 146 -0.78 -17.79 1.85
N GLY A 147 -1.55 -18.83 2.19
CA GLY A 147 -2.94 -18.97 1.74
C GLY A 147 -3.79 -17.74 2.10
N ASP A 148 -4.66 -17.29 1.18
CA ASP A 148 -5.52 -16.11 1.33
C ASP A 148 -4.77 -14.81 1.69
N ALA A 149 -3.50 -14.67 1.33
CA ALA A 149 -2.75 -13.44 1.62
C ALA A 149 -3.40 -12.18 0.98
N PHE A 150 -4.05 -12.37 -0.17
CA PHE A 150 -4.92 -11.40 -0.81
C PHE A 150 -6.39 -11.82 -0.65
N HIS A 151 -7.17 -10.99 0.04
CA HIS A 151 -8.61 -11.10 0.18
C HIS A 151 -9.25 -9.80 -0.34
N LEU A 152 -9.49 -9.78 -1.64
CA LEU A 152 -9.87 -8.62 -2.44
C LEU A 152 -11.28 -8.81 -3.02
N LYS A 153 -12.17 -7.85 -2.77
CA LYS A 153 -13.48 -7.78 -3.47
C LYS A 153 -13.40 -6.82 -4.65
N VAL A 154 -13.05 -7.35 -5.83
CA VAL A 154 -12.82 -6.56 -7.04
C VAL A 154 -14.08 -6.50 -7.92
N LYS A 155 -14.43 -5.31 -8.40
CA LYS A 155 -15.58 -5.08 -9.30
C LYS A 155 -15.19 -5.05 -10.79
N GLY A 156 -13.95 -4.71 -11.09
CA GLY A 156 -13.43 -4.64 -12.45
C GLY A 156 -12.27 -5.61 -12.67
N ASN A 157 -11.23 -5.15 -13.36
CA ASN A 157 -10.17 -6.02 -13.84
C ASN A 157 -9.05 -6.22 -12.80
N VAL A 158 -8.48 -7.41 -12.82
CA VAL A 158 -7.29 -7.80 -12.08
C VAL A 158 -6.18 -8.11 -13.07
N PHE A 159 -5.04 -7.43 -12.95
CA PHE A 159 -3.84 -7.65 -13.75
C PHE A 159 -2.71 -8.12 -12.82
N ILE A 160 -2.16 -9.30 -13.08
CA ILE A 160 -1.04 -9.88 -12.35
C ILE A 160 0.01 -10.28 -13.38
N GLU A 161 0.93 -9.37 -13.67
CA GLU A 161 1.83 -9.46 -14.83
C GLU A 161 3.29 -9.33 -14.40
N ASP A 162 4.19 -10.06 -15.06
CA ASP A 162 5.65 -9.98 -14.85
C ASP A 162 6.11 -10.13 -13.38
N ASN A 163 5.37 -10.92 -12.59
CA ASN A 163 5.71 -11.16 -11.19
C ASN A 163 6.52 -12.44 -11.02
N TYR A 164 7.38 -12.45 -10.01
CA TYR A 164 8.09 -13.64 -9.56
C TYR A 164 7.56 -14.08 -8.19
N PHE A 165 6.93 -15.26 -8.17
CA PHE A 165 6.43 -15.91 -6.96
C PHE A 165 7.35 -17.08 -6.61
N ASN A 166 8.20 -16.91 -5.59
CA ASN A 166 9.18 -17.94 -5.24
C ASN A 166 8.54 -19.13 -4.51
N ASP A 167 7.77 -18.87 -3.45
CA ASP A 167 7.02 -19.88 -2.71
C ASP A 167 5.58 -19.40 -2.51
N MET A 168 4.65 -19.98 -3.25
CA MET A 168 3.23 -19.65 -3.21
C MET A 168 2.46 -20.81 -2.59
N ARG A 169 1.96 -20.61 -1.38
CA ARG A 169 1.25 -21.64 -0.61
C ARG A 169 -0.14 -21.89 -1.19
N TYR A 170 -0.69 -23.06 -0.86
CA TYR A 170 -2.03 -23.45 -1.30
C TYR A 170 -3.06 -22.39 -0.93
N GLY A 171 -3.85 -21.94 -1.92
CA GLY A 171 -4.89 -20.93 -1.74
C GLY A 171 -4.40 -19.48 -1.67
N ALA A 172 -3.13 -19.18 -1.99
CA ALA A 172 -2.57 -17.83 -1.88
C ALA A 172 -3.36 -16.73 -2.60
N LEU A 173 -4.04 -17.08 -3.71
CA LEU A 173 -4.84 -16.17 -4.53
C LEU A 173 -6.34 -16.49 -4.54
N TYR A 174 -6.83 -17.37 -3.66
CA TYR A 174 -8.26 -17.74 -3.64
C TYR A 174 -9.18 -16.58 -3.26
N GLY A 175 -8.64 -15.58 -2.55
CA GLY A 175 -9.39 -14.40 -2.14
C GLY A 175 -9.39 -13.26 -3.16
N ILE A 176 -8.88 -13.43 -4.39
CA ILE A 176 -8.92 -12.42 -5.46
C ILE A 176 -10.12 -12.63 -6.38
#